data_AF-A0A8S1TGJ4-F1
#
_entry.id   AF-A0A8S1TGJ4-F1
#
_cell.length_a   1.000
_cell.length_b   1.000
_cell.length_c   1.000
_cell.angle_alpha   90.00
_cell.angle_beta   90.00
_cell.angle_gamma   90.00
#
_symmetry.space_group_name_H-M   'P 1'
#
loop_
_entity.id
_entity.type
_entity.pdbx_description
1 polymer ?
#
loop_
_entity_poly.entity_id
_entity_poly.type
_entity_poly.pdbx_seq_one_letter_code
_entity_poly.pdbx_strand_id
1 'polypeptide(L)'
;MKELSQEAIAYSDICQQLTDEMIQELDGKQNDRQKEIKNLRRRVYDALNVMISIGIVVKENKLMKKNSETQVNLTKQNLIIRKQKLKEQLQSKKTSATIQIKQQDSLKKLVELNKMRDVDESEKIRFPFILVKTQLNNVDEDELVLEQNKQMDYLKVFSKNQLDLQFDLNVVQKLFQSEHMIL
;
A
#
# COMPACT_ATOMS: atom_id res chain seq x y z
N MET A 1 15.43 -14.75 -41.79
CA MET A 1 14.50 -15.06 -40.68
C MET A 1 13.10 -14.78 -41.19
N LYS A 2 12.23 -15.78 -41.28
CA LYS A 2 10.84 -15.57 -41.71
C LYS A 2 10.17 -14.69 -40.66
N GLU A 3 9.78 -13.48 -41.05
CA GLU A 3 8.80 -12.70 -40.29
C GLU A 3 7.54 -13.57 -40.19
N LEU A 4 7.28 -14.10 -38.98
CA LEU A 4 6.04 -14.79 -38.71
C LEU A 4 4.93 -13.75 -38.91
N SER A 5 4.10 -13.97 -39.93
CA SER A 5 2.97 -13.12 -40.28
C SER A 5 2.16 -12.81 -39.02
N GLN A 6 1.80 -11.54 -38.84
CA GLN A 6 0.80 -11.09 -37.86
C GLN A 6 -0.60 -11.56 -38.26
N GLU A 7 -0.76 -12.82 -38.67
CA GLU A 7 -2.03 -13.36 -39.12
C GLU A 7 -2.85 -13.77 -37.90
N ALA A 8 -4.05 -13.23 -37.83
CA ALA A 8 -5.01 -13.58 -36.80
C ALA A 8 -5.62 -14.95 -37.15
N ILE A 9 -5.46 -15.93 -36.26
CA ILE A 9 -5.97 -17.30 -36.46
C ILE A 9 -7.20 -17.49 -35.56
N ALA A 10 -8.19 -18.25 -36.02
CA ALA A 10 -9.36 -18.54 -35.20
C ALA A 10 -8.98 -19.37 -33.96
N TYR A 11 -9.55 -19.01 -32.82
CA TYR A 11 -9.35 -19.64 -31.53
C TYR A 11 -9.62 -21.15 -31.57
N SER A 12 -10.69 -21.57 -32.26
CA SER A 12 -11.03 -22.97 -32.46
C SER A 12 -9.93 -23.74 -33.18
N ASP A 13 -9.33 -23.10 -34.17
CA ASP A 13 -8.41 -23.73 -35.11
C ASP A 13 -7.04 -23.89 -34.45
N ILE A 14 -6.59 -22.86 -33.71
CA ILE A 14 -5.39 -22.97 -32.85
C ILE A 14 -5.58 -24.09 -31.82
N CYS A 15 -6.75 -24.18 -31.18
CA CYS A 15 -6.98 -25.20 -30.18
C CYS A 15 -6.98 -26.60 -30.78
N GLN A 16 -7.52 -26.75 -31.99
CA GLN A 16 -7.54 -28.03 -32.70
C GLN A 16 -6.12 -28.43 -33.12
N GLN A 17 -5.37 -27.53 -33.75
CA GLN A 17 -3.98 -27.76 -34.16
C GLN A 17 -3.09 -28.16 -32.98
N LEU A 18 -3.10 -27.40 -31.89
CA LEU A 18 -2.29 -27.71 -30.70
C LEU A 18 -2.68 -29.05 -30.06
N THR A 19 -3.98 -29.37 -30.06
CA THR A 19 -4.45 -30.65 -29.52
C THR A 19 -3.97 -31.80 -30.42
N ASP A 20 -4.04 -31.63 -31.74
CA ASP A 20 -3.63 -32.65 -32.72
C ASP A 20 -2.11 -32.88 -32.72
N GLU A 21 -1.31 -31.82 -32.62
CA GLU A 21 0.15 -31.90 -32.47
C GLU A 21 0.53 -32.70 -31.21
N MET A 22 -0.09 -32.39 -30.06
CA MET A 22 0.18 -33.10 -28.82
C MET A 22 -0.25 -34.58 -28.86
N ILE A 23 -1.30 -34.93 -29.62
CA ILE A 23 -1.71 -36.32 -29.84
C ILE A 23 -0.69 -37.05 -30.72
N GLN A 24 -0.14 -36.39 -31.73
CA GLN A 24 0.89 -36.97 -32.60
C GLN A 24 2.20 -37.23 -31.84
N GLU A 25 2.56 -36.37 -30.88
CA GLU A 25 3.73 -36.59 -30.02
C GLU A 25 3.57 -37.75 -29.03
N LEU A 26 2.35 -38.14 -28.68
CA LEU A 26 2.03 -39.17 -27.68
C LEU A 26 1.99 -40.61 -28.23
N ASP A 27 2.66 -40.87 -29.35
CA ASP A 27 2.61 -42.09 -30.17
C ASP A 27 2.37 -43.41 -29.38
N GLY A 28 1.19 -44.04 -29.56
CA GLY A 28 1.06 -45.50 -29.40
C GLY A 28 0.08 -46.13 -28.37
N LYS A 29 -0.85 -45.44 -27.69
CA LYS A 29 -1.87 -46.15 -26.87
C LYS A 29 -3.31 -45.78 -27.27
N GLN A 30 -3.97 -46.72 -27.94
CA GLN A 30 -5.21 -46.48 -28.69
C GLN A 30 -6.50 -46.52 -27.86
N ASN A 31 -6.49 -46.92 -26.58
CA ASN A 31 -7.73 -47.38 -25.94
C ASN A 31 -8.48 -46.35 -25.07
N ASP A 32 -7.95 -45.14 -24.82
CA ASP A 32 -8.66 -44.09 -24.04
C ASP A 32 -8.59 -42.66 -24.62
N ARG A 33 -8.24 -42.52 -25.92
CA ARG A 33 -7.96 -41.22 -26.55
C ARG A 33 -9.09 -40.20 -26.43
N GLN A 34 -10.37 -40.58 -26.49
CA GLN A 34 -11.45 -39.58 -26.48
C GLN A 34 -11.52 -38.78 -25.17
N LYS A 35 -11.27 -39.43 -24.02
CA LYS A 35 -11.22 -38.76 -22.71
C LYS A 35 -9.96 -37.91 -22.58
N GLU A 36 -8.83 -38.44 -23.05
CA GLU A 36 -7.55 -37.73 -23.04
C GLU A 36 -7.59 -36.48 -23.93
N ILE A 37 -8.15 -36.57 -25.14
CA ILE A 37 -8.35 -35.45 -26.07
C ILE A 37 -9.22 -34.36 -25.43
N LYS A 38 -10.32 -34.74 -24.76
CA LYS A 38 -11.20 -33.78 -24.09
C LYS A 38 -10.47 -33.05 -22.95
N ASN A 39 -9.68 -33.77 -22.17
CA ASN A 39 -8.86 -33.19 -21.11
C ASN A 39 -7.76 -32.28 -21.66
N LEU A 40 -7.10 -32.70 -22.74
CA LEU A 40 -6.06 -31.93 -23.40
C LEU A 40 -6.61 -30.62 -23.97
N ARG A 41 -7.74 -30.67 -24.68
CA ARG A 41 -8.44 -29.47 -25.17
C ARG A 41 -8.80 -28.52 -24.03
N ARG A 42 -9.25 -29.04 -22.88
CA ARG A 42 -9.52 -28.22 -21.69
C ARG A 42 -8.26 -27.51 -21.18
N ARG A 43 -7.10 -28.16 -21.21
CA ARG A 43 -5.80 -27.59 -20.80
C ARG A 43 -5.26 -26.56 -21.78
N VAL A 44 -5.42 -26.79 -23.08
CA VAL A 44 -5.08 -25.82 -24.13
C VAL A 44 -5.84 -24.50 -23.93
N TYR A 45 -7.13 -24.58 -23.59
CA TYR A 45 -7.91 -23.38 -23.22
C TYR A 45 -7.39 -22.67 -21.97
N ASP A 46 -7.00 -23.42 -20.92
CA ASP A 46 -6.41 -22.81 -19.73
C ASP A 46 -5.11 -22.07 -20.05
N ALA A 47 -4.22 -22.71 -20.83
CA ALA A 47 -2.96 -22.11 -21.25
C ALA A 47 -3.18 -20.85 -22.11
N LEU A 48 -4.09 -20.90 -23.08
CA LEU A 48 -4.43 -19.75 -23.94
C LEU A 48 -5.07 -18.61 -23.13
N ASN A 49 -5.99 -18.90 -22.21
CA ASN A 49 -6.60 -17.89 -21.36
C ASN A 49 -5.58 -17.19 -20.45
N VAL A 50 -4.60 -17.93 -19.93
CA VAL A 50 -3.48 -17.35 -19.17
C VAL A 50 -2.62 -16.46 -20.07
N MET A 51 -2.25 -16.92 -21.27
CA MET A 51 -1.49 -16.10 -22.23
C MET A 51 -2.22 -14.83 -22.66
N ILE A 52 -3.55 -14.88 -22.78
CA ILE A 52 -4.39 -13.71 -23.05
C ILE A 52 -4.36 -12.74 -21.85
N SER A 53 -4.48 -13.27 -20.64
CA SER A 53 -4.47 -12.47 -19.41
C SER A 53 -3.12 -11.79 -19.15
N ILE A 54 -2.01 -12.45 -19.50
CA ILE A 54 -0.64 -11.91 -19.42
C ILE A 54 -0.37 -10.91 -20.56
N GLY A 55 -1.20 -10.91 -21.62
CA GLY A 55 -1.07 -10.01 -22.75
C GLY A 55 -0.03 -10.45 -23.78
N ILE A 56 0.36 -11.73 -23.80
CA ILE A 56 1.23 -12.31 -24.84
C ILE A 56 0.46 -12.53 -26.14
N VAL A 57 -0.81 -12.90 -26.03
CA VAL A 57 -1.73 -13.10 -27.15
C VAL A 57 -2.97 -12.25 -26.94
N VAL A 58 -3.46 -11.61 -27.99
CA VAL A 58 -4.69 -10.82 -27.95
C VAL A 58 -5.79 -11.62 -28.60
N LYS A 59 -6.96 -11.68 -27.96
CA LYS A 59 -8.17 -12.28 -28.51
C LYS A 59 -9.15 -11.19 -28.90
N GLU A 60 -9.45 -11.08 -30.20
CA GLU A 60 -10.48 -10.21 -30.75
C GLU A 60 -11.60 -11.09 -31.29
N ASN A 61 -12.73 -11.12 -30.59
CA ASN A 61 -13.84 -12.04 -30.87
C ASN A 61 -13.39 -13.52 -30.88
N LYS A 62 -13.46 -14.17 -32.06
CA LYS A 62 -13.02 -15.55 -32.27
C LYS A 62 -11.60 -15.64 -32.80
N LEU A 63 -10.91 -14.53 -33.01
CA LEU A 63 -9.56 -14.49 -33.56
C LEU A 63 -8.52 -14.27 -32.45
N MET A 64 -7.35 -14.84 -32.63
CA MET A 64 -6.19 -14.67 -31.78
C MET A 64 -5.00 -14.20 -32.60
N LYS A 65 -4.24 -13.25 -32.04
CA LYS A 65 -3.01 -12.73 -32.64
C LYS A 65 -1.93 -12.55 -31.59
N LYS A 66 -0.68 -12.84 -31.93
CA LYS A 66 0.45 -12.54 -31.05
C LYS A 66 0.51 -11.04 -30.79
N ASN A 67 0.64 -10.65 -29.53
CA ASN A 67 0.74 -9.24 -29.18
C ASN A 67 2.07 -8.66 -29.68
N SER A 68 2.08 -7.38 -30.03
CA SER A 68 3.30 -6.72 -30.49
C SER A 68 4.28 -6.57 -29.34
N GLU A 69 5.57 -6.70 -29.63
CA GLU A 69 6.65 -6.59 -28.63
C GLU A 69 6.62 -5.24 -27.92
N THR A 70 6.27 -4.16 -28.63
CA THR A 70 6.07 -2.81 -28.09
C THR A 70 4.97 -2.76 -27.03
N GLN A 71 3.80 -3.39 -27.28
CA GLN A 71 2.69 -3.39 -26.32
C GLN A 71 3.00 -4.25 -25.08
N VAL A 72 3.68 -5.39 -25.27
CA VAL A 72 4.12 -6.25 -24.15
C VAL A 72 5.12 -5.49 -23.26
N ASN A 73 6.08 -4.79 -23.86
CA ASN A 73 7.06 -4.00 -23.13
C ASN A 73 6.41 -2.83 -22.36
N LEU A 74 5.42 -2.16 -22.95
CA LEU A 74 4.67 -1.10 -22.29
C LEU A 74 3.88 -1.63 -21.09
N THR A 75 3.17 -2.75 -21.24
CA THR A 75 2.46 -3.41 -20.13
C THR A 75 3.42 -3.79 -19.00
N LYS A 76 4.58 -4.36 -19.34
CA LYS A 76 5.62 -4.71 -18.36
C LYS A 76 6.10 -3.47 -17.61
N GLN A 77 6.38 -2.37 -18.29
CA GLN A 77 6.78 -1.12 -17.66
C GLN A 77 5.69 -0.58 -16.71
N ASN A 78 4.43 -0.58 -17.16
CA ASN A 78 3.30 -0.17 -16.32
C ASN A 78 3.16 -1.02 -15.06
N LEU A 79 3.36 -2.35 -15.17
CA LEU A 79 3.36 -3.25 -14.01
C LEU A 79 4.50 -2.95 -13.04
N ILE A 80 5.70 -2.62 -13.53
CA ILE A 80 6.84 -2.22 -12.71
C ILE A 80 6.52 -0.93 -11.94
N ILE A 81 6.00 0.09 -12.64
CA ILE A 81 5.61 1.37 -12.02
C ILE A 81 4.52 1.14 -10.96
N ARG A 82 3.48 0.36 -11.28
CA ARG A 82 2.41 0.03 -10.34
C ARG A 82 2.92 -0.71 -9.11
N LYS A 83 3.82 -1.68 -9.30
CA LYS A 83 4.46 -2.43 -8.20
C LYS A 83 5.24 -1.48 -7.29
N GLN A 84 6.00 -0.55 -7.87
CA GLN A 84 6.77 0.43 -7.11
C GLN A 84 5.86 1.35 -6.28
N LYS A 85 4.80 1.89 -6.89
CA LYS A 85 3.79 2.71 -6.19
C LYS A 85 3.11 1.94 -5.04
N LEU A 86 2.73 0.69 -5.26
CA LEU A 86 2.15 -0.16 -4.22
C LEU A 86 3.14 -0.43 -3.08
N LYS A 87 4.44 -0.61 -3.39
CA LYS A 87 5.48 -0.79 -2.39
C LYS A 87 5.66 0.46 -1.52
N GLU A 88 5.64 1.65 -2.12
CA GLU A 88 5.71 2.93 -1.40
C GLU A 88 4.50 3.14 -0.50
N GLN A 89 3.29 2.86 -1.01
CA GLN A 89 2.06 2.93 -0.22
C GLN A 89 2.07 1.94 0.94
N LEU A 90 2.53 0.71 0.70
CA LEU A 90 2.67 -0.30 1.75
C LEU A 90 3.65 0.16 2.83
N GLN A 91 4.79 0.73 2.43
CA GLN A 91 5.78 1.24 3.38
C GLN A 91 5.22 2.38 4.23
N SER A 92 4.54 3.35 3.61
CA SER A 92 3.87 4.45 4.32
C SER A 92 2.85 3.93 5.33
N LYS A 93 1.97 3.00 4.92
CA LYS A 93 0.98 2.38 5.83
C LYS A 93 1.63 1.63 6.99
N LYS A 94 2.72 0.90 6.74
CA LYS A 94 3.48 0.21 7.81
C LYS A 94 4.05 1.20 8.81
N THR A 95 4.64 2.31 8.34
CA THR A 95 5.16 3.37 9.21
C THR A 95 4.04 4.00 10.04
N SER A 96 2.91 4.38 9.41
CA SER A 96 1.76 4.95 10.12
C SER A 96 1.20 4.00 11.18
N ALA A 97 1.01 2.72 10.84
CA ALA A 97 0.53 1.71 11.79
C ALA A 97 1.51 1.55 12.98
N THR A 98 2.82 1.55 12.70
CA THR A 98 3.84 1.46 13.76
C THR A 98 3.78 2.65 14.70
N ILE A 99 3.57 3.87 14.18
CA ILE A 99 3.40 5.08 15.00
C ILE A 99 2.13 4.96 15.86
N GLN A 100 1.01 4.55 15.26
CA GLN A 100 -0.26 4.40 15.98
C GLN A 100 -0.20 3.37 17.10
N ILE A 101 0.46 2.22 16.89
CA ILE A 101 0.66 1.21 17.93
C ILE A 101 1.46 1.80 19.09
N LYS A 102 2.57 2.49 18.81
CA LYS A 102 3.38 3.14 19.86
C LYS A 102 2.59 4.19 20.64
N GLN A 103 1.76 4.99 19.97
CA GLN A 103 0.88 5.96 20.61
C GLN A 103 -0.15 5.26 21.51
N GLN A 104 -0.77 4.17 21.04
CA GLN A 104 -1.73 3.39 21.82
C GLN A 104 -1.09 2.77 23.07
N ASP A 105 0.10 2.20 22.94
CA ASP A 105 0.83 1.61 24.06
C ASP A 105 1.21 2.68 25.09
N SER A 106 1.67 3.85 24.62
CA SER A 106 2.00 4.98 25.50
C SER A 106 0.76 5.51 26.23
N LEU A 107 -0.40 5.56 25.56
CA LEU A 107 -1.66 6.00 26.16
C LEU A 107 -2.15 5.00 27.23
N LYS A 108 -2.04 3.69 26.97
CA LYS A 108 -2.38 2.66 27.97
C LYS A 108 -1.53 2.81 29.23
N LYS A 109 -0.21 2.98 29.07
CA LYS A 109 0.70 3.24 30.19
C LYS A 109 0.32 4.50 30.96
N LEU A 110 -0.03 5.59 30.27
CA LEU A 110 -0.49 6.82 30.92
C LEU A 110 -1.74 6.60 31.77
N VAL A 111 -2.72 5.89 31.22
CA VAL A 111 -3.96 5.57 31.95
C VAL A 111 -3.68 4.73 33.18
N GLU A 112 -2.77 3.75 33.10
CA GLU A 112 -2.35 2.94 34.25
C GLU A 112 -1.63 3.78 35.32
N LEU A 113 -0.66 4.61 34.93
CA LEU A 113 0.02 5.51 35.85
C LEU A 113 -0.94 6.49 36.54
N ASN A 114 -1.88 7.06 35.78
CA ASN A 114 -2.87 8.00 36.32
C ASN A 114 -3.87 7.32 37.27
N LYS A 115 -4.12 6.01 37.15
CA LYS A 115 -4.95 5.26 38.12
C LYS A 115 -4.26 5.07 39.47
N MET A 116 -2.93 5.05 39.50
CA MET A 116 -2.14 4.86 40.72
C MET A 116 -1.84 6.17 41.45
N ARG A 117 -2.11 7.31 40.81
CA ARG A 117 -1.85 8.65 41.35
C ARG A 117 -3.16 9.31 41.72
N ASP A 118 -3.23 9.83 42.94
CA ASP A 118 -4.28 10.77 43.32
C ASP A 118 -3.72 12.19 43.16
N VAL A 119 -4.37 12.99 42.32
CA VAL A 119 -3.93 14.33 41.95
C VAL A 119 -5.17 15.22 41.90
N ASP A 120 -5.04 16.44 42.40
CA ASP A 120 -6.12 17.43 42.35
C ASP A 120 -6.53 17.74 40.90
N GLU A 121 -7.82 18.02 40.70
CA GLU A 121 -8.37 18.33 39.37
C GLU A 121 -7.71 19.56 38.72
N SER A 122 -7.23 20.52 39.53
CA SER A 122 -6.55 21.73 39.05
C SER A 122 -5.19 21.47 38.38
N GLU A 123 -4.56 20.33 38.66
CA GLU A 123 -3.26 19.97 38.08
C GLU A 123 -3.38 19.09 36.83
N LYS A 124 -4.62 18.72 36.44
CA LYS A 124 -4.87 17.80 35.32
C LYS A 124 -5.05 18.56 34.00
N ILE A 125 -4.29 18.17 32.99
CA ILE A 125 -4.50 18.58 31.59
C ILE A 125 -5.30 17.48 30.88
N ARG A 126 -6.51 17.79 30.42
CA ARG A 126 -7.39 16.84 29.73
C ARG A 126 -7.09 16.80 28.24
N PHE A 127 -7.29 15.63 27.63
CA PHE A 127 -7.28 15.45 26.19
C PHE A 127 -8.61 15.94 25.58
N PRO A 128 -8.61 16.44 24.33
CA PRO A 128 -7.46 16.70 23.48
C PRO A 128 -6.80 18.06 23.78
N PHE A 129 -5.48 18.14 23.62
CA PHE A 129 -4.74 19.40 23.76
C PHE A 129 -3.62 19.54 22.73
N ILE A 130 -3.14 20.77 22.56
CA ILE A 130 -1.96 21.10 21.78
C ILE A 130 -0.98 21.80 22.71
N LEU A 131 0.25 21.30 22.77
CA LEU A 131 1.35 21.91 23.48
C LEU A 131 2.10 22.84 22.53
N VAL A 132 2.20 24.12 22.91
CA VAL A 132 3.04 25.09 22.20
C VAL A 132 4.20 25.45 23.11
N LYS A 133 5.41 25.16 22.65
CA LYS A 133 6.66 25.45 23.36
C LYS A 133 7.43 26.52 22.62
N THR A 134 7.97 27.48 23.37
CA THR A 134 8.91 28.48 22.87
C THR A 134 10.06 28.64 23.85
N GLN A 135 11.20 29.11 23.39
CA GLN A 135 12.29 29.53 24.29
C GLN A 135 11.98 30.95 24.75
N LEU A 136 12.16 31.24 26.04
CA LEU A 136 12.08 32.59 26.59
C LEU A 136 13.49 32.99 27.00
N ASN A 137 14.02 34.05 26.40
CA ASN A 137 15.37 34.53 26.69
C ASN A 137 15.34 35.56 27.82
N ASN A 138 14.34 36.45 27.80
CA ASN A 138 14.05 37.40 28.88
C ASN A 138 12.56 37.30 29.25
N VAL A 139 12.25 37.09 30.53
CA VAL A 139 10.85 36.94 31.02
C VAL A 139 10.07 38.25 30.99
N ASP A 140 10.77 39.40 30.97
CA ASP A 140 10.18 40.74 31.08
C ASP A 140 9.77 41.36 29.73
N GLU A 141 10.13 40.74 28.61
CA GLU A 141 9.66 41.15 27.29
C GLU A 141 8.39 40.37 26.91
N ASP A 142 7.46 41.01 26.19
CA ASP A 142 6.31 40.37 25.53
C ASP A 142 6.79 39.43 24.39
N GLU A 143 7.63 38.43 24.71
CA GLU A 143 8.18 37.44 23.77
C GLU A 143 7.14 36.41 23.34
N LEU A 144 6.00 36.34 24.05
CA LEU A 144 4.86 35.48 23.76
C LEU A 144 3.55 36.27 23.95
N VAL A 145 2.81 36.44 22.87
CA VAL A 145 1.49 37.10 22.87
C VAL A 145 0.42 36.11 22.43
N LEU A 146 -0.64 35.99 23.23
CA LEU A 146 -1.79 35.13 22.98
C LEU A 146 -3.00 36.01 22.68
N GLU A 147 -3.51 35.94 21.45
CA GLU A 147 -4.75 36.64 21.07
C GLU A 147 -5.85 35.63 20.78
N GLN A 148 -6.93 35.71 21.56
CA GLN A 148 -8.13 34.91 21.34
C GLN A 148 -9.18 35.72 20.58
N ASN A 149 -9.79 35.11 19.56
CA ASN A 149 -10.96 35.73 18.93
C ASN A 149 -12.16 35.68 19.89
N LYS A 150 -12.98 36.75 19.93
CA LYS A 150 -14.23 36.82 20.71
C LYS A 150 -15.20 35.66 20.44
N GLN A 151 -15.22 35.13 19.23
CA GLN A 151 -16.04 33.99 18.81
C GLN A 151 -15.42 32.63 19.22
N MET A 152 -14.19 32.63 19.75
CA MET A 152 -13.39 31.45 20.11
C MET A 152 -13.08 30.47 18.97
N ASP A 153 -13.24 30.90 17.72
CA ASP A 153 -12.97 30.06 16.55
C ASP A 153 -11.48 29.82 16.29
N TYR A 154 -10.60 30.71 16.77
CA TYR A 154 -9.16 30.54 16.68
C TYR A 154 -8.42 31.21 17.86
N LEU A 155 -7.23 30.68 18.13
CA LEU A 155 -6.22 31.25 19.02
C LEU A 155 -4.98 31.60 18.18
N LYS A 156 -4.53 32.85 18.26
CA LYS A 156 -3.25 33.26 17.68
C LYS A 156 -2.19 33.23 18.77
N VAL A 157 -1.07 32.60 18.45
CA VAL A 157 0.12 32.55 19.31
C VAL A 157 1.25 33.22 18.54
N PHE A 158 1.67 34.39 19.00
CA PHE A 158 2.81 35.10 18.43
C PHE A 158 4.00 34.94 19.38
N SER A 159 5.15 34.55 18.83
CA SER A 159 6.40 34.56 19.60
C SER A 159 7.52 35.16 18.77
N LYS A 160 8.43 35.88 19.45
CA LYS A 160 9.69 36.35 18.84
C LYS A 160 10.63 35.18 18.55
N ASN A 161 10.48 34.06 19.26
CA ASN A 161 11.31 32.86 19.15
C ASN A 161 10.57 31.75 18.39
N GLN A 162 11.29 30.70 17.99
CA GLN A 162 10.70 29.57 17.28
C GLN A 162 9.67 28.83 18.14
N LEU A 163 8.48 28.64 17.57
CA LEU A 163 7.41 27.84 18.17
C LEU A 163 7.56 26.36 17.77
N ASP A 164 7.58 25.47 18.76
CA ASP A 164 7.44 24.03 18.60
C ASP A 164 6.01 23.62 19.00
N LEU A 165 5.26 23.09 18.04
CA LEU A 165 3.89 22.63 18.25
C LEU A 165 3.85 21.11 18.32
N GLN A 166 3.27 20.60 19.40
CA GLN A 166 3.14 19.17 19.63
C GLN A 166 1.69 18.82 19.98
N PHE A 167 1.14 17.82 19.30
CA PHE A 167 -0.15 17.25 19.66
C PHE A 167 -0.03 16.37 20.89
N ASP A 168 -1.10 16.30 21.67
CA ASP A 168 -1.26 15.49 22.87
C ASP A 168 -0.64 14.07 22.78
N LEU A 169 -0.98 13.27 21.77
CA LEU A 169 -0.46 11.91 21.62
C LEU A 169 1.06 11.86 21.41
N ASN A 170 1.64 12.86 20.74
CA ASN A 170 3.09 12.96 20.58
C ASN A 170 3.77 13.32 21.90
N VAL A 171 3.15 14.17 22.72
CA VAL A 171 3.63 14.50 24.07
C VAL A 171 3.65 13.25 24.94
N VAL A 172 2.56 12.47 24.93
CA VAL A 172 2.48 11.19 25.66
C VAL A 172 3.54 10.22 25.18
N GLN A 173 3.70 10.07 23.87
CA GLN A 173 4.70 9.16 23.32
C GLN A 173 6.12 9.57 23.76
N LYS A 174 6.44 10.87 23.76
CA LYS A 174 7.74 11.36 24.25
C LYS A 174 7.93 11.08 25.73
N LEU A 175 6.91 11.30 26.56
CA LEU A 175 6.97 11.04 28.01
C LEU A 175 7.55 9.65 28.32
N PHE A 176 7.01 8.61 27.67
CA PHE A 176 7.44 7.20 27.87
C PHE A 176 8.65 6.77 27.04
N GLN A 177 9.10 7.58 26.08
CA GLN A 177 10.36 7.32 25.37
C GLN A 177 11.57 7.74 26.21
N SER A 178 11.43 8.80 27.00
CA SER A 178 12.48 9.30 27.91
C SER A 178 12.80 8.36 29.07
N GLU A 179 11.87 7.49 29.45
CA GLU A 179 12.06 6.54 30.57
C GLU A 179 13.11 5.46 30.27
N HIS A 180 13.51 5.26 29.01
CA HIS A 180 14.62 4.37 28.65
C HIS A 180 16.02 4.98 28.88
N MET A 181 16.11 6.18 29.45
CA MET A 181 17.39 6.84 29.75
C MET A 181 17.71 6.95 31.26
N ILE A 182 16.89 6.34 32.12
CA ILE A 182 17.14 6.23 33.56
C ILE A 182 16.90 4.79 34.00
N LEU A 183 17.81 3.90 33.58
CA LEU A 183 18.08 2.61 34.21
C LEU A 183 19.58 2.30 34.02
#